data_AF-A0A382S1L0-F1
#
_entry.id   AF-A0A382S1L0-F1
#
_cell.length_a   1.000
_cell.length_b   1.000
_cell.length_c   1.000
_cell.angle_alpha   90.00
_cell.angle_beta   90.00
_cell.angle_gamma   90.00
#
_symmetry.space_group_name_H-M   'P 1'
#
loop_
_entity.id
_entity.type
_entity.pdbx_description
1 polymer ?
#
loop_
_entity_poly.entity_id
_entity_poly.type
_entity_poly.pdbx_seq_one_letter_code
_entity_poly.pdbx_strand_id
1 'polypeptide(L)'
;TIRKMFVKNNLFDLDFLKKRNIRIVQTSATPDNVLVDCLEYSDEEHYSAIVSIDLEDKDRSYKFFTDLDEDHLKETLDLTDIQNTEMLFQDIMSFKKARWHIVRIPSDKKGQDENETVKNIQICANRNKCDIRFHMMNLSIDDDKEPEEVLANRPESGKHTVILVKNKWRASKSFSDKYIGVVHDRFTKLKPQFATEVQSLAGRMVGHGKFKSKYTPIIYCQKKCILEYIDLFLNKFDYDTTEGWKKTKKPSYLNKDLPKILDN
;
A
#
# COMPACT_ATOMS: atom_id res chain seq x y z
N THR A 1 -23.15 -11.40 -6.51
CA THR A 1 -21.67 -11.42 -6.57
C THR A 1 -21.24 -10.72 -7.85
N ILE A 2 -20.04 -10.13 -7.86
CA ILE A 2 -19.48 -9.45 -9.05
C ILE A 2 -19.53 -10.35 -10.29
N ARG A 3 -19.19 -11.64 -10.13
CA ARG A 3 -19.28 -12.63 -11.21
C ARG A 3 -20.66 -12.73 -11.85
N LYS A 4 -21.74 -12.78 -11.05
CA LYS A 4 -23.11 -12.83 -11.60
C LYS A 4 -23.45 -11.56 -12.39
N MET A 5 -22.95 -10.41 -11.95
CA MET A 5 -23.10 -9.16 -12.70
C MET A 5 -22.37 -9.21 -14.04
N PHE A 6 -21.14 -9.74 -14.07
CA PHE A 6 -20.36 -9.84 -15.31
C PHE A 6 -21.02 -10.79 -16.31
N VAL A 7 -21.52 -11.95 -15.85
CA VAL A 7 -22.29 -12.88 -16.69
C VAL A 7 -23.55 -12.21 -17.24
N LYS A 8 -24.36 -11.58 -16.37
CA LYS A 8 -25.63 -10.94 -16.77
C LYS A 8 -25.44 -9.83 -17.82
N ASN A 9 -24.30 -9.16 -17.81
CA ASN A 9 -23.99 -8.05 -18.72
C ASN A 9 -23.09 -8.48 -19.89
N ASN A 10 -22.91 -9.78 -20.13
CA ASN A 10 -22.08 -10.32 -21.22
C ASN A 10 -20.64 -9.79 -21.22
N LEU A 11 -20.08 -9.48 -20.04
CA LEU A 11 -18.70 -8.96 -19.92
C LEU A 11 -17.63 -10.06 -20.10
N PHE A 12 -18.04 -11.33 -20.17
CA PHE A 12 -17.17 -12.45 -20.51
C PHE A 12 -17.23 -12.85 -22.00
N ASP A 13 -18.15 -12.26 -22.77
CA ASP A 13 -18.33 -12.54 -24.19
C ASP A 13 -17.58 -11.49 -25.02
N LEU A 14 -16.39 -11.84 -25.50
CA LEU A 14 -15.53 -10.94 -26.27
C LEU A 14 -16.20 -10.48 -27.58
N ASP A 15 -17.00 -11.32 -28.24
CA ASP A 15 -17.68 -10.97 -29.49
C ASP A 15 -18.79 -9.96 -29.24
N PHE A 16 -19.54 -10.12 -28.15
CA PHE A 16 -20.50 -9.11 -27.70
C PHE A 16 -19.81 -7.76 -27.45
N LEU A 17 -18.69 -7.76 -26.72
CA LEU A 17 -17.94 -6.53 -26.44
C LEU A 17 -17.41 -5.89 -27.72
N LYS A 18 -16.82 -6.66 -28.64
CA LYS A 18 -16.34 -6.20 -29.95
C LYS A 18 -17.49 -5.58 -30.77
N LYS A 19 -18.61 -6.29 -30.90
CA LYS A 19 -19.80 -5.83 -31.65
C LYS A 19 -20.39 -4.54 -31.10
N ARG A 20 -20.33 -4.34 -29.78
CA ARG A 20 -20.82 -3.13 -29.10
C ARG A 20 -19.76 -2.05 -28.96
N ASN A 21 -18.55 -2.27 -29.49
CA ASN A 21 -17.38 -1.41 -29.33
C ASN A 21 -17.10 -1.04 -27.85
N ILE A 22 -17.27 -2.01 -26.95
CA ILE A 22 -16.97 -1.86 -25.53
C ILE A 22 -15.49 -2.22 -25.33
N ARG A 23 -14.76 -1.33 -24.66
CA ARG A 23 -13.35 -1.51 -24.30
C ARG A 23 -13.20 -1.45 -22.79
N ILE A 24 -12.40 -2.34 -22.22
CA ILE A 24 -12.08 -2.36 -20.79
C ILE A 24 -10.63 -1.94 -20.65
N VAL A 25 -10.40 -0.83 -19.96
CA VAL A 25 -9.06 -0.35 -19.63
C VAL A 25 -8.76 -0.76 -18.19
N GLN A 26 -7.71 -1.56 -18.01
CA GLN A 26 -7.19 -1.89 -16.69
C GLN A 26 -5.84 -1.18 -16.49
N THR A 27 -5.69 -0.50 -15.36
CA THR A 27 -4.41 0.07 -14.93
C THR A 27 -4.05 -0.52 -13.57
N SER A 28 -2.77 -0.86 -13.37
CA SER A 28 -2.28 -1.32 -12.09
C SER A 28 -0.80 -0.99 -11.95
N ALA A 29 -0.40 -0.49 -10.78
CA ALA A 29 1.00 -0.31 -10.43
C ALA A 29 1.68 -1.64 -10.06
N THR A 30 0.90 -2.61 -9.58
CA THR A 30 1.39 -3.98 -9.31
C THR A 30 0.42 -4.95 -10.00
N PRO A 31 0.50 -5.09 -11.34
CA PRO A 31 -0.47 -5.87 -12.09
C PRO A 31 -0.44 -7.35 -11.71
N ASP A 32 0.67 -7.82 -11.13
CA ASP A 32 0.84 -9.18 -10.61
C ASP A 32 0.39 -10.18 -11.70
N ASN A 33 -0.36 -11.19 -11.31
CA ASN A 33 -0.90 -12.21 -12.20
C ASN A 33 -1.66 -11.68 -13.41
N VAL A 34 -2.25 -10.49 -13.31
CA VAL A 34 -3.09 -9.96 -14.39
C VAL A 34 -2.27 -9.60 -15.61
N LEU A 35 -1.06 -9.04 -15.46
CA LEU A 35 -0.23 -8.74 -16.64
C LEU A 35 0.15 -10.03 -17.38
N VAL A 36 0.55 -11.07 -16.65
CA VAL A 36 0.90 -12.37 -17.25
C VAL A 36 -0.31 -12.99 -17.96
N ASP A 37 -1.48 -12.99 -17.32
CA ASP A 37 -2.69 -13.55 -17.92
C ASP A 37 -3.13 -12.74 -19.16
N CYS A 38 -2.87 -11.42 -19.17
CA CYS A 38 -3.11 -10.54 -20.31
C CYS A 38 -2.22 -10.84 -21.52
N LEU A 39 -1.00 -11.32 -21.30
CA LEU A 39 -0.06 -11.68 -22.38
C LEU A 39 -0.41 -13.01 -23.07
N GLU A 40 -1.39 -13.76 -22.56
CA GLU A 40 -1.87 -14.99 -23.22
C GLU A 40 -2.90 -14.71 -24.32
N TYR A 41 -3.47 -13.50 -24.37
CA TYR A 41 -4.41 -13.09 -25.42
C TYR A 41 -3.66 -12.67 -26.68
N SER A 42 -4.30 -12.82 -27.84
CA SER A 42 -3.75 -12.32 -29.10
C SER A 42 -3.79 -10.79 -29.16
N ASP A 43 -2.87 -10.20 -29.93
CA ASP A 43 -2.77 -8.74 -30.12
C ASP A 43 -4.03 -8.13 -30.77
N GLU A 44 -4.82 -8.93 -31.48
CA GLU A 44 -6.11 -8.51 -32.07
C GLU A 44 -7.21 -8.31 -31.01
N GLU A 45 -7.08 -8.99 -29.87
CA GLU A 45 -8.08 -9.02 -28.81
C GLU A 45 -7.68 -8.20 -27.59
N HIS A 46 -6.37 -8.07 -27.36
CA HIS A 46 -5.82 -7.43 -26.19
C HIS A 46 -4.59 -6.62 -26.54
N TYR A 47 -4.57 -5.37 -26.08
CA TYR A 47 -3.39 -4.53 -26.11
C TYR A 47 -2.92 -4.31 -24.68
N SER A 48 -1.67 -4.68 -24.42
CA SER A 48 -0.98 -4.40 -23.16
C SER A 48 0.19 -3.45 -23.40
N ALA A 49 0.38 -2.50 -22.50
CA ALA A 49 1.53 -1.61 -22.52
C ALA A 49 2.05 -1.43 -21.11
N ILE A 50 3.36 -1.61 -20.95
CA ILE A 50 4.06 -1.27 -19.72
C ILE A 50 4.55 0.17 -19.87
N VAL A 51 3.96 1.07 -19.08
CA VAL A 51 4.42 2.44 -18.98
C VAL A 51 5.43 2.52 -17.85
N SER A 52 6.70 2.70 -18.20
CA SER A 52 7.77 2.96 -17.23
C SER A 52 7.99 4.46 -17.09
N ILE A 53 8.35 4.87 -15.88
CA ILE A 53 8.88 6.20 -15.62
C ILE A 53 10.38 6.20 -15.92
N ASP A 54 10.88 7.29 -16.49
CA ASP A 54 12.31 7.51 -16.62
C ASP A 54 12.90 7.88 -15.24
N LEU A 55 13.70 7.00 -14.67
CA LEU A 55 14.33 7.23 -13.37
C LEU A 55 15.52 8.20 -13.44
N GLU A 56 16.03 8.52 -14.64
CA GLU A 56 17.09 9.51 -14.84
C GLU A 56 16.54 10.94 -14.88
N ASP A 57 15.28 11.13 -15.31
CA ASP A 57 14.59 12.41 -15.28
C ASP A 57 14.30 12.86 -13.84
N LYS A 58 15.12 13.77 -13.31
CA LYS A 58 14.98 14.30 -11.94
C LYS A 58 13.79 15.26 -11.78
N ASP A 59 13.31 15.85 -12.88
CA ASP A 59 12.20 16.80 -12.88
C ASP A 59 10.83 16.11 -12.97
N ARG A 60 10.82 14.77 -13.09
CA ARG A 60 9.59 13.97 -13.08
C ARG A 60 8.73 14.25 -11.84
N SER A 61 7.42 14.33 -12.09
CA SER A 61 6.41 14.57 -11.06
C SER A 61 6.10 13.35 -10.19
N TYR A 62 6.37 12.15 -10.69
CA TYR A 62 6.16 10.89 -9.99
C TYR A 62 7.45 10.50 -9.25
N LYS A 63 7.38 10.37 -7.92
CA LYS A 63 8.51 9.88 -7.12
C LYS A 63 8.42 8.36 -6.93
N PHE A 64 9.53 7.66 -7.03
CA PHE A 64 9.62 6.20 -6.88
C PHE A 64 10.38 5.83 -5.60
N PHE A 65 10.42 4.55 -5.25
CA PHE A 65 11.14 4.09 -4.06
C PHE A 65 12.65 4.35 -4.13
N THR A 66 13.22 4.42 -5.33
CA THR A 66 14.64 4.79 -5.55
C THR A 66 14.92 6.27 -5.28
N ASP A 67 13.89 7.09 -5.11
CA ASP A 67 14.03 8.51 -4.74
C ASP A 67 14.08 8.74 -3.22
N LEU A 68 13.97 7.67 -2.41
CA LEU A 68 14.13 7.73 -0.96
C LEU A 68 15.60 7.60 -0.56
N ASP A 69 15.99 8.35 0.47
CA ASP A 69 17.28 8.13 1.13
C ASP A 69 17.32 6.74 1.81
N GLU A 70 18.46 6.07 1.81
CA GLU A 70 18.60 4.70 2.30
C GLU A 70 18.19 4.54 3.78
N ASP A 71 18.43 5.56 4.59
CA ASP A 71 18.09 5.62 6.01
C ASP A 71 16.60 5.91 6.26
N HIS A 72 15.86 6.31 5.22
CA HIS A 72 14.42 6.53 5.27
C HIS A 72 13.60 5.29 4.88
N LEU A 73 14.24 4.20 4.42
CA LEU A 73 13.58 2.91 4.17
C LEU A 73 14.08 1.85 5.16
N LYS A 74 13.30 1.63 6.22
CA LYS A 74 13.64 0.76 7.36
C LYS A 74 12.78 -0.51 7.38
N GLU A 75 13.36 -1.58 7.92
CA GLU A 75 12.67 -2.86 8.11
C GLU A 75 11.61 -2.73 9.19
N THR A 76 10.43 -3.33 8.98
CA THR A 76 9.33 -3.15 9.92
C THR A 76 9.62 -3.81 11.27
N LEU A 77 9.28 -3.12 12.35
CA LEU A 77 9.57 -3.55 13.72
C LEU A 77 8.38 -4.29 14.37
N ASP A 78 8.65 -5.33 15.15
CA ASP A 78 7.65 -5.96 16.02
C ASP A 78 7.39 -5.06 17.24
N LEU A 79 6.35 -4.24 17.17
CA LEU A 79 5.98 -3.28 18.22
C LEU A 79 5.31 -3.94 19.44
N THR A 80 5.19 -5.27 19.49
CA THR A 80 4.89 -5.97 20.74
C THR A 80 6.08 -5.96 21.70
N ASP A 81 7.29 -5.72 21.17
CA ASP A 81 8.49 -5.42 21.95
C ASP A 81 8.56 -3.91 22.24
N ILE A 82 8.72 -3.56 23.52
CA ILE A 82 8.83 -2.18 23.96
C ILE A 82 10.12 -1.52 23.44
N GLN A 83 11.24 -2.25 23.32
CA GLN A 83 12.50 -1.68 22.83
C GLN A 83 12.37 -1.25 21.36
N ASN A 84 11.72 -2.07 20.54
CA ASN A 84 11.37 -1.73 19.17
C ASN A 84 10.45 -0.50 19.10
N THR A 85 9.50 -0.39 20.03
CA THR A 85 8.63 0.78 20.11
C THR A 85 9.41 2.03 20.52
N GLU A 86 10.36 1.92 21.45
CA GLU A 86 11.25 3.01 21.82
C GLU A 86 12.12 3.47 20.66
N MET A 87 12.65 2.55 19.84
CA MET A 87 13.37 2.87 18.60
C MET A 87 12.50 3.63 17.59
N LEU A 88 11.24 3.19 17.39
CA LEU A 88 10.29 3.92 16.54
C LEU A 88 10.10 5.37 17.06
N PHE A 89 10.01 5.55 18.38
CA PHE A 89 9.87 6.88 18.97
C PHE A 89 11.14 7.73 18.89
N GLN A 90 12.33 7.14 18.91
CA GLN A 90 13.57 7.89 18.63
C GLN A 90 13.52 8.53 17.23
N ASP A 91 13.06 7.79 16.23
CA ASP A 91 12.86 8.29 14.88
C ASP A 91 11.76 9.37 14.82
N ILE A 92 10.64 9.19 15.52
CA ILE A 92 9.57 10.20 15.65
C ILE A 92 10.15 11.51 16.20
N MET A 93 10.95 11.42 17.27
CA MET A 93 11.51 12.58 17.96
C MET A 93 12.70 13.23 17.22
N SER A 94 13.28 12.56 16.22
CA SER A 94 14.33 13.14 15.36
C SER A 94 13.82 14.36 14.57
N PHE A 95 12.51 14.44 14.32
CA PHE A 95 11.88 15.56 13.63
C PHE A 95 11.72 16.77 14.56
N LYS A 96 12.37 17.89 14.22
CA LYS A 96 12.35 19.12 15.03
C LYS A 96 10.98 19.80 15.16
N LYS A 97 10.09 19.60 14.19
CA LYS A 97 8.75 20.21 14.16
C LYS A 97 7.71 19.11 14.22
N ALA A 98 6.61 19.38 14.93
CA ALA A 98 5.45 18.49 15.01
C ALA A 98 5.02 17.93 13.65
N ARG A 99 4.81 16.62 13.62
CA ARG A 99 4.40 15.85 12.46
C ARG A 99 3.36 14.79 12.82
N TRP A 100 2.69 14.30 11.79
CA TRP A 100 1.87 13.11 11.87
C TRP A 100 2.74 11.87 11.69
N HIS A 101 2.54 10.89 12.56
CA HIS A 101 3.22 9.60 12.48
C HIS A 101 2.16 8.52 12.39
N ILE A 102 2.20 7.66 11.37
CA ILE A 102 1.11 6.73 11.08
C ILE A 102 1.60 5.32 11.39
N VAL A 103 0.92 4.63 12.30
CA VAL A 103 1.26 3.25 12.67
C VAL A 103 0.06 2.36 12.40
N ARG A 104 0.22 1.35 11.53
CA ARG A 104 -0.79 0.32 11.32
C ARG A 104 -0.68 -0.74 12.39
N ILE A 105 -1.76 -0.92 13.13
CA ILE A 105 -1.82 -1.90 14.21
C ILE A 105 -2.55 -3.18 13.77
N PRO A 106 -2.21 -4.35 14.35
CA PRO A 106 -2.92 -5.59 14.06
C PRO A 106 -4.39 -5.55 14.53
N SER A 107 -5.22 -6.38 13.90
CA SER A 107 -6.55 -6.67 14.44
C SER A 107 -6.42 -7.43 15.75
N ASP A 108 -7.33 -7.18 16.69
CA ASP A 108 -7.34 -7.89 17.96
C ASP A 108 -7.55 -9.38 17.70
N LYS A 109 -6.81 -10.22 18.41
CA LYS A 109 -7.08 -11.66 18.40
C LYS A 109 -8.32 -11.90 19.27
N LYS A 110 -9.21 -12.78 18.83
CA LYS A 110 -10.37 -13.20 19.65
C LYS A 110 -9.88 -13.64 21.03
N GLY A 111 -10.41 -13.02 22.09
CA GLY A 111 -10.10 -13.37 23.48
C GLY A 111 -8.85 -12.69 24.07
N GLN A 112 -8.29 -11.66 23.43
CA GLN A 112 -7.30 -10.78 24.05
C GLN A 112 -7.92 -9.41 24.30
N ASP A 113 -7.97 -9.00 25.57
CA ASP A 113 -8.58 -7.74 26.00
C ASP A 113 -7.70 -6.51 25.71
N GLU A 114 -6.37 -6.70 25.59
CA GLU A 114 -5.42 -5.61 25.33
C GLU A 114 -4.48 -5.92 24.15
N ASN A 115 -4.35 -4.94 23.25
CA ASN A 115 -3.41 -4.99 22.14
C ASN A 115 -2.05 -4.43 22.60
N GLU A 116 -1.08 -5.31 22.85
CA GLU A 116 0.24 -4.95 23.42
C GLU A 116 0.95 -3.85 22.61
N THR A 117 0.81 -3.85 21.28
CA THR A 117 1.33 -2.77 20.43
C THR A 117 0.73 -1.41 20.78
N VAL A 118 -0.59 -1.35 21.00
CA VAL A 118 -1.27 -0.10 21.38
C VAL A 118 -0.79 0.39 22.74
N LYS A 119 -0.63 -0.54 23.69
CA LYS A 119 -0.13 -0.25 25.05
C LYS A 119 1.29 0.30 25.03
N ASN A 120 2.20 -0.36 24.31
CA ASN A 120 3.59 0.10 24.17
C ASN A 120 3.64 1.48 23.52
N ILE A 121 2.86 1.72 22.46
CA ILE A 121 2.79 3.03 21.81
C ILE A 121 2.25 4.09 22.78
N GLN A 122 1.23 3.79 23.60
CA GLN A 122 0.72 4.69 24.62
C GLN A 122 1.76 5.05 25.67
N ILE A 123 2.51 4.07 26.16
CA ILE A 123 3.61 4.29 27.11
C ILE A 123 4.66 5.23 26.50
N CYS A 124 5.13 4.93 25.28
CA CYS A 124 6.16 5.73 24.62
C CYS A 124 5.65 7.14 24.24
N ALA A 125 4.40 7.27 23.81
CA ALA A 125 3.79 8.57 23.51
C ALA A 125 3.72 9.46 24.75
N ASN A 126 3.28 8.90 25.89
CA ASN A 126 3.22 9.63 27.15
C ASN A 126 4.61 10.11 27.60
N ARG A 127 5.63 9.23 27.52
CA ARG A 127 7.02 9.58 27.85
C ARG A 127 7.57 10.70 26.96
N ASN A 128 7.25 10.66 25.67
CA ASN A 128 7.73 11.62 24.67
C ASN A 128 6.79 12.83 24.44
N LYS A 129 5.73 12.97 25.25
CA LYS A 129 4.72 14.05 25.14
C LYS A 129 4.10 14.15 23.73
N CYS A 130 3.85 13.00 23.10
CA CYS A 130 3.15 12.90 21.82
C CYS A 130 1.65 12.71 22.05
N ASP A 131 0.83 13.19 21.12
CA ASP A 131 -0.60 12.90 21.12
C ASP A 131 -0.89 11.58 20.38
N ILE A 132 -2.03 10.96 20.66
CA ILE A 132 -2.49 9.76 19.96
C ILE A 132 -3.88 10.01 19.38
N ARG A 133 -4.08 9.60 18.12
CA ARG A 133 -5.38 9.54 17.46
C ARG A 133 -5.61 8.14 16.88
N PHE A 134 -6.87 7.77 16.69
CA PHE A 134 -7.26 6.46 16.16
C PHE A 134 -7.97 6.62 14.81
N HIS A 135 -7.67 5.76 13.84
CA HIS A 135 -8.39 5.65 12.58
C HIS A 135 -8.82 4.20 12.34
N MET A 136 -10.06 3.89 12.69
CA MET A 136 -10.63 2.54 12.71
C MET A 136 -12.03 2.54 12.12
N MET A 137 -12.72 1.40 12.08
CA MET A 137 -14.07 1.31 11.47
C MET A 137 -15.06 2.33 12.05
N ASN A 138 -15.02 2.55 13.38
CA ASN A 138 -15.96 3.42 14.10
C ASN A 138 -15.28 4.66 14.71
N LEU A 139 -14.03 4.93 14.36
CA LEU A 139 -13.26 6.06 14.87
C LEU A 139 -12.53 6.73 13.72
N SER A 140 -12.74 8.03 13.55
CA SER A 140 -11.97 8.84 12.61
C SER A 140 -10.85 9.58 13.34
N ILE A 141 -9.85 10.02 12.57
CA ILE A 141 -8.80 10.88 13.13
C ILE A 141 -9.31 12.28 13.46
N ASP A 142 -10.46 12.62 12.89
CA ASP A 142 -11.18 13.88 13.04
C ASP A 142 -12.65 13.59 12.73
N ASP A 143 -13.56 14.12 13.54
CA ASP A 143 -14.99 13.82 13.44
C ASP A 143 -15.65 14.54 12.26
N ASP A 144 -15.06 15.65 11.79
CA ASP A 144 -15.67 16.55 10.81
C ASP A 144 -14.92 16.57 9.47
N LYS A 145 -13.66 16.13 9.43
CA LYS A 145 -12.79 16.22 8.24
C LYS A 145 -12.36 14.87 7.71
N GLU A 146 -12.25 14.78 6.38
CA GLU A 146 -11.63 13.64 5.73
C GLU A 146 -10.14 13.56 6.07
N PRO A 147 -9.56 12.35 6.19
CA PRO A 147 -8.16 12.20 6.58
C PRO A 147 -7.16 12.98 5.73
N GLU A 148 -7.42 13.11 4.43
CA GLU A 148 -6.60 13.85 3.49
C GLU A 148 -6.48 15.34 3.86
N GLU A 149 -7.57 15.94 4.36
CA GLU A 149 -7.62 17.36 4.78
C GLU A 149 -6.88 17.58 6.09
N VAL A 150 -7.03 16.64 7.03
CA VAL A 150 -6.34 16.67 8.32
C VAL A 150 -4.83 16.57 8.11
N LEU A 151 -4.39 15.60 7.30
CA LEU A 151 -2.98 15.34 7.02
C LEU A 151 -2.35 16.41 6.11
N ALA A 152 -3.14 17.19 5.39
CA ALA A 152 -2.67 18.32 4.59
C ALA A 152 -2.10 19.46 5.45
N ASN A 153 -2.42 19.50 6.75
CA ASN A 153 -1.96 20.50 7.71
C ASN A 153 -1.06 19.86 8.80
N ARG A 154 -0.29 20.68 9.51
CA ARG A 154 0.53 20.22 10.65
C ARG A 154 -0.41 19.88 11.84
N PRO A 155 -0.04 18.96 12.76
CA PRO A 155 -0.80 18.79 14.00
C PRO A 155 -1.08 20.10 14.73
N GLU A 156 -2.35 20.36 15.03
CA GLU A 156 -2.84 21.61 15.62
C GLU A 156 -2.33 21.82 17.05
N SER A 157 -2.12 20.72 17.79
CA SER A 157 -1.60 20.75 19.17
C SER A 157 -0.15 21.22 19.27
N GLY A 158 0.57 21.34 18.15
CA GLY A 158 1.99 21.66 18.12
C GLY A 158 2.89 20.52 18.62
N LYS A 159 2.33 19.33 18.88
CA LYS A 159 3.05 18.12 19.27
C LYS A 159 3.11 17.12 18.14
N HIS A 160 4.08 16.21 18.20
CA HIS A 160 4.04 15.01 17.36
C HIS A 160 2.81 14.18 17.71
N THR A 161 2.12 13.70 16.68
CA THR A 161 0.86 12.98 16.86
C THR A 161 0.91 11.65 16.13
N VAL A 162 0.73 10.57 16.89
CA VAL A 162 0.69 9.20 16.38
C VAL A 162 -0.74 8.82 16.03
N ILE A 163 -0.97 8.45 14.78
CA ILE A 163 -2.25 7.96 14.27
C ILE A 163 -2.19 6.44 14.19
N LEU A 164 -3.01 5.77 14.99
CA LEU A 164 -3.16 4.32 15.00
C LEU A 164 -4.23 3.88 14.01
N VAL A 165 -3.82 3.20 12.94
CA VAL A 165 -4.71 2.79 11.85
C VAL A 165 -5.02 1.29 11.94
N LYS A 166 -6.31 0.93 11.88
CA LYS A 166 -6.75 -0.48 11.90
C LYS A 166 -7.82 -0.74 10.86
N ASN A 167 -7.58 -1.73 9.99
CA ASN A 167 -8.48 -2.17 8.91
C ASN A 167 -8.96 -1.06 7.94
N LYS A 168 -8.31 0.11 7.95
CA LYS A 168 -8.55 1.25 7.05
C LYS A 168 -7.36 1.45 6.11
N TRP A 169 -7.55 2.33 5.11
CA TRP A 169 -6.55 2.69 4.10
C TRP A 169 -5.95 1.50 3.35
N ARG A 170 -6.79 0.51 2.97
CA ARG A 170 -6.37 -0.66 2.20
C ARG A 170 -6.33 -0.44 0.68
N ALA A 171 -6.96 0.61 0.13
CA ALA A 171 -6.86 1.00 -1.29
C ALA A 171 -7.25 2.47 -1.57
N SER A 172 -6.76 3.01 -2.69
CA SER A 172 -7.10 4.27 -3.42
C SER A 172 -6.91 5.66 -2.79
N LYS A 173 -6.80 5.83 -1.47
CA LYS A 173 -6.63 7.17 -0.88
C LYS A 173 -5.16 7.63 -0.79
N SER A 174 -4.77 8.63 -1.58
CA SER A 174 -3.46 9.31 -1.46
C SER A 174 -3.60 10.56 -0.60
N PHE A 175 -2.68 10.78 0.33
CA PHE A 175 -2.62 11.98 1.16
C PHE A 175 -1.26 12.66 1.06
N SER A 176 -1.20 13.95 1.34
CA SER A 176 0.05 14.73 1.33
C SER A 176 1.06 14.13 2.31
N ASP A 177 2.32 14.03 1.91
CA ASP A 177 3.44 13.61 2.77
C ASP A 177 4.12 14.79 3.48
N LYS A 178 3.70 16.03 3.18
CA LYS A 178 4.38 17.26 3.59
C LYS A 178 4.66 17.36 5.10
N TYR A 179 3.73 16.86 5.92
CA TYR A 179 3.78 16.88 7.38
C TYR A 179 3.79 15.48 8.01
N ILE A 180 4.05 14.45 7.21
CA ILE A 180 4.24 13.08 7.70
C ILE A 180 5.70 12.93 8.16
N GLY A 181 5.91 12.35 9.34
CA GLY A 181 7.25 12.08 9.87
C GLY A 181 7.62 10.62 9.68
N VAL A 182 6.88 9.72 10.33
CA VAL A 182 7.14 8.28 10.29
C VAL A 182 5.89 7.55 9.85
N VAL A 183 6.03 6.57 8.98
CA VAL A 183 4.97 5.59 8.71
C VAL A 183 5.47 4.19 9.04
N HIS A 184 4.61 3.37 9.64
CA HIS A 184 4.95 2.01 10.04
C HIS A 184 3.83 1.06 9.63
N ASP A 185 4.16 0.16 8.70
CA ASP A 185 3.28 -0.93 8.32
C ASP A 185 3.30 -2.05 9.36
N ARG A 186 2.14 -2.71 9.50
CA ARG A 186 1.94 -3.78 10.47
C ARG A 186 3.02 -4.87 10.30
N PHE A 187 3.70 -5.18 11.40
CA PHE A 187 4.58 -6.34 11.45
C PHE A 187 3.82 -7.66 11.23
N THR A 188 4.38 -8.52 10.39
CA THR A 188 3.85 -9.86 10.12
C THR A 188 4.98 -10.88 10.11
N LYS A 189 4.80 -11.97 10.88
CA LYS A 189 5.69 -13.14 10.85
C LYS A 189 5.37 -14.08 9.68
N LEU A 190 4.19 -13.91 9.05
CA LEU A 190 3.80 -14.70 7.89
C LEU A 190 4.48 -14.18 6.63
N LYS A 191 4.66 -15.06 5.64
CA LYS A 191 5.20 -14.71 4.32
C LYS A 191 4.44 -13.49 3.77
N PRO A 192 5.13 -12.39 3.45
CA PRO A 192 4.47 -11.18 2.98
C PRO A 192 3.84 -11.41 1.61
N GLN A 193 2.75 -10.70 1.34
CA GLN A 193 2.16 -10.63 0.02
C GLN A 193 2.70 -9.36 -0.66
N PHE A 194 3.66 -9.53 -1.57
CA PHE A 194 4.44 -8.43 -2.17
C PHE A 194 3.56 -7.31 -2.73
N ALA A 195 2.54 -7.61 -3.54
CA ALA A 195 1.61 -6.62 -4.07
C ALA A 195 0.92 -5.79 -2.97
N THR A 196 0.49 -6.45 -1.89
CA THR A 196 -0.19 -5.79 -0.76
C THR A 196 0.78 -4.92 0.04
N GLU A 197 2.00 -5.40 0.26
CA GLU A 197 3.05 -4.67 0.99
C GLU A 197 3.57 -3.47 0.20
N VAL A 198 3.69 -3.56 -1.12
CA VAL A 198 4.10 -2.42 -1.94
C VAL A 198 3.04 -1.33 -1.97
N GLN A 199 1.76 -1.71 -1.98
CA GLN A 199 0.61 -0.77 -2.01
C GLN A 199 0.17 -0.29 -0.60
N SER A 200 0.98 -0.56 0.42
CA SER A 200 0.69 -0.32 1.83
C SER A 200 0.81 1.17 2.22
N LEU A 201 1.23 1.50 3.44
CA LEU A 201 1.65 2.88 3.75
C LEU A 201 2.90 3.28 2.93
N ALA A 202 3.83 2.36 2.72
CA ALA A 202 5.05 2.60 1.94
C ALA A 202 4.74 3.12 0.53
N GLY A 203 3.88 2.43 -0.23
CA GLY A 203 3.45 2.87 -1.56
C GLY A 203 2.71 4.20 -1.58
N ARG A 204 2.13 4.62 -0.45
CA ARG A 204 1.46 5.93 -0.34
C ARG A 204 2.44 7.06 -0.11
N MET A 205 3.67 6.79 0.31
CA MET A 205 4.70 7.81 0.51
C MET A 205 5.46 8.14 -0.78
N VAL A 206 5.25 7.35 -1.84
CA VAL A 206 5.77 7.58 -3.19
C VAL A 206 4.63 7.90 -4.17
N GLY A 207 4.98 8.28 -5.39
CA GLY A 207 4.07 8.64 -6.47
C GLY A 207 3.96 10.15 -6.73
N HIS A 208 2.88 10.56 -7.41
CA HIS A 208 2.68 11.96 -7.76
C HIS A 208 2.46 12.84 -6.53
N GLY A 209 3.14 13.98 -6.52
CA GLY A 209 2.96 15.01 -5.51
C GLY A 209 3.56 14.66 -4.14
N LYS A 210 4.48 13.70 -4.08
CA LYS A 210 5.30 13.37 -2.91
C LYS A 210 6.63 14.10 -2.93
N PHE A 211 7.32 14.05 -1.79
CA PHE A 211 8.59 14.69 -1.50
C PHE A 211 8.54 16.20 -1.72
N LYS A 212 7.38 16.81 -1.41
CA LYS A 212 7.18 18.26 -1.47
C LYS A 212 7.79 19.01 -0.29
N SER A 213 8.20 18.28 0.75
CA SER A 213 8.83 18.82 1.96
C SER A 213 10.32 18.57 1.90
N LYS A 214 11.11 19.47 2.50
CA LYS A 214 12.55 19.26 2.72
C LYS A 214 12.84 17.97 3.52
N TYR A 215 11.85 17.49 4.27
CA TYR A 215 11.98 16.27 5.05
C TYR A 215 11.08 15.20 4.46
N THR A 216 11.72 14.17 3.93
CA THR A 216 11.12 12.92 3.50
C THR A 216 10.66 12.12 4.74
N PRO A 217 9.55 11.38 4.67
CA PRO A 217 9.15 10.49 5.76
C PRO A 217 10.13 9.34 5.96
N ILE A 218 10.24 8.84 7.18
CA ILE A 218 10.87 7.54 7.48
C ILE A 218 9.79 6.46 7.35
N ILE A 219 10.06 5.42 6.58
CA ILE A 219 9.12 4.38 6.20
C ILE A 219 9.61 3.05 6.77
N TYR A 220 8.85 2.52 7.73
CA TYR A 220 8.99 1.16 8.23
C TYR A 220 8.05 0.22 7.49
N CYS A 221 8.61 -0.71 6.75
CA CYS A 221 7.87 -1.68 5.93
C CYS A 221 8.67 -2.97 5.76
N GLN A 222 8.06 -4.00 5.17
CA GLN A 222 8.78 -5.22 4.78
C GLN A 222 9.79 -4.87 3.68
N LYS A 223 11.05 -4.58 4.05
CA LYS A 223 12.02 -3.94 3.15
C LYS A 223 12.30 -4.81 1.93
N LYS A 224 12.35 -6.13 2.13
CA LYS A 224 12.47 -7.12 1.05
C LYS A 224 11.41 -6.93 -0.04
N CYS A 225 10.16 -6.64 0.31
CA CYS A 225 9.09 -6.47 -0.67
C CYS A 225 9.27 -5.24 -1.55
N ILE A 226 9.79 -4.16 -0.97
CA ILE A 226 10.08 -2.93 -1.71
C ILE A 226 11.27 -3.13 -2.64
N LEU A 227 12.35 -3.76 -2.15
CA LEU A 227 13.54 -4.04 -2.97
C LEU A 227 13.21 -4.95 -4.16
N GLU A 228 12.47 -6.03 -3.96
CA GLU A 228 12.07 -6.89 -5.08
C GLU A 228 11.12 -6.19 -6.06
N TYR A 229 10.33 -5.22 -5.60
CA TYR A 229 9.49 -4.43 -6.50
C TYR A 229 10.31 -3.42 -7.33
N ILE A 230 11.38 -2.86 -6.76
CA ILE A 230 12.34 -2.06 -7.53
C ILE A 230 12.99 -2.94 -8.60
N ASP A 231 13.44 -4.14 -8.25
CA ASP A 231 14.05 -5.08 -9.20
C ASP A 231 13.06 -5.47 -10.33
N LEU A 232 11.82 -5.80 -9.96
CA LEU A 232 10.74 -6.08 -10.93
C LEU A 232 10.43 -4.86 -11.81
N PHE A 233 10.51 -3.65 -11.29
CA PHE A 233 10.30 -2.45 -12.10
C PHE A 233 11.46 -2.25 -13.10
N LEU A 234 12.71 -2.39 -12.63
CA LEU A 234 13.92 -2.20 -13.43
C LEU A 234 14.07 -3.27 -14.53
N ASN A 235 13.62 -4.49 -14.29
CA ASN A 235 13.61 -5.56 -15.28
C ASN A 235 12.40 -5.52 -16.24
N LYS A 236 11.59 -4.45 -16.19
CA LYS A 236 10.39 -4.24 -17.03
C LYS A 236 9.29 -5.28 -16.78
N PHE A 237 9.05 -5.62 -15.50
CA PHE A 237 8.03 -6.56 -15.05
C PHE A 237 8.21 -7.98 -15.63
N ASP A 238 9.47 -8.41 -15.77
CA ASP A 238 9.80 -9.80 -16.06
C ASP A 238 9.66 -10.65 -14.79
N TYR A 239 8.49 -11.26 -14.65
CA TYR A 239 8.15 -12.12 -13.52
C TYR A 239 8.96 -13.43 -13.47
N ASP A 240 9.60 -13.85 -14.57
CA ASP A 240 10.42 -15.06 -14.61
C ASP A 240 11.82 -14.87 -14.00
N THR A 241 12.22 -13.62 -13.78
CA THR A 241 13.51 -13.30 -13.16
C THR A 241 13.39 -12.85 -11.69
N THR A 242 12.20 -12.46 -11.22
CA THR A 242 12.00 -11.97 -9.83
C THR A 242 11.32 -13.01 -8.92
N GLU A 243 12.10 -13.72 -8.10
CA GLU A 243 11.64 -14.91 -7.35
C GLU A 243 10.44 -14.69 -6.41
N GLY A 244 10.38 -13.60 -5.63
CA GLY A 244 9.26 -13.38 -4.71
C GLY A 244 7.95 -12.97 -5.40
N TRP A 245 8.02 -12.59 -6.68
CA TRP A 245 6.88 -12.36 -7.56
C TRP A 245 6.60 -13.52 -8.52
N LYS A 246 7.44 -14.58 -8.54
CA LYS A 246 7.21 -15.77 -9.36
C LYS A 246 5.91 -16.46 -8.96
N LYS A 247 5.06 -16.69 -9.95
CA LYS A 247 3.86 -17.54 -9.82
C LYS A 247 4.22 -18.99 -9.48
N THR A 248 3.34 -19.62 -8.71
CA THR A 248 2.99 -21.03 -8.92
C THR A 248 2.11 -21.12 -10.17
N LYS A 249 2.57 -21.83 -11.20
CA LYS A 249 2.08 -21.91 -12.61
C LYS A 249 0.59 -22.29 -12.86
N LYS A 250 -0.38 -22.07 -11.97
CA LYS A 250 -1.79 -22.43 -12.24
C LYS A 250 -2.69 -21.20 -12.22
N PRO A 251 -2.97 -20.60 -13.39
CA PRO A 251 -4.06 -19.64 -13.54
C PRO A 251 -5.37 -20.24 -13.03
N SER A 252 -6.05 -19.52 -12.14
CA SER A 252 -7.25 -20.05 -11.45
C SER A 252 -8.44 -20.32 -12.38
N TYR A 253 -8.46 -19.73 -13.57
CA TYR A 253 -9.51 -19.92 -14.57
C TYR A 253 -9.36 -21.20 -15.40
N LEU A 254 -8.17 -21.82 -15.44
CA LEU A 254 -7.97 -23.14 -16.05
C LEU A 254 -8.55 -24.29 -15.18
N ASN A 255 -8.94 -24.02 -13.93
CA ASN A 255 -9.41 -25.03 -12.99
C ASN A 255 -10.94 -25.25 -12.98
N LYS A 256 -11.71 -24.75 -13.95
CA LYS A 256 -13.16 -24.99 -13.98
C LYS A 256 -13.67 -25.23 -15.38
N ASP A 257 -14.16 -26.44 -15.60
CA ASP A 257 -15.17 -26.76 -16.61
C ASP A 257 -16.19 -25.62 -16.68
N LEU A 258 -16.25 -24.95 -17.83
CA LEU A 258 -17.34 -24.05 -18.16
C LEU A 258 -18.63 -24.88 -18.05
N PRO A 259 -19.60 -24.54 -17.18
CA PRO A 259 -20.88 -25.19 -17.24
C PRO A 259 -21.45 -24.88 -18.63
N LYS A 260 -21.69 -25.93 -19.42
CA LYS A 260 -22.42 -25.86 -20.68
C LYS A 260 -23.65 -24.99 -20.43
N ILE A 261 -23.78 -23.94 -21.22
CA ILE A 261 -24.99 -23.12 -21.27
C ILE A 261 -26.12 -24.11 -21.57
N LEU A 262 -27.03 -24.29 -20.60
CA LEU A 262 -28.29 -24.96 -20.86
C LEU A 262 -29.12 -23.95 -21.65
N ASP A 263 -29.25 -24.22 -22.94
CA ASP A 263 -30.25 -23.59 -23.79
C ASP A 263 -31.63 -23.78 -23.15
N ASN A 264 -32.30 -22.66 -22.88
CA ASN A 264 -33.73 -22.58 -22.64
C ASN A 264 -34.31 -21.54 -23.61
#